data_AF-A0A958PEI9-F1
#
_entry.id   AF-A0A958PEI9-F1
#
_cell.length_a   1.000
_cell.length_b   1.000
_cell.length_c   1.000
_cell.angle_alpha   90.00
_cell.angle_beta   90.00
_cell.angle_gamma   90.00
#
_symmetry.space_group_name_H-M   'P 1'
#
loop_
_entity.id
_entity.type
_entity.pdbx_description
1 polymer ?
#
loop_
_entity_poly.entity_id
_entity_poly.type
_entity_poly.pdbx_seq_one_letter_code
_entity_poly.pdbx_strand_id
1 'polypeptide(L)'
;MASFIPAEVIKKKRNNQPLRFEEIQTFVNTYVEKKIPDYQMSALLMAIFFNGLNREEMSHLTQIMRDSGYKFTFDGLHCVDK
;
A
#
# COMPACT_ATOMS: atom_id res chain seq x y z
N MET A 1 -16.77 5.88 13.02
CA MET A 1 -15.54 5.48 12.28
C MET A 1 -15.38 6.47 11.14
N ALA A 2 -14.24 7.15 11.03
CA ALA A 2 -14.03 8.16 9.99
C ALA A 2 -14.13 7.51 8.60
N SER A 3 -14.84 8.17 7.69
CA SER A 3 -14.96 7.73 6.30
C SER A 3 -13.58 7.77 5.63
N PHE A 4 -13.18 6.67 4.98
CA PHE A 4 -11.94 6.63 4.20
C PHE A 4 -12.15 7.34 2.87
N ILE A 5 -11.29 8.31 2.56
CA ILE A 5 -11.34 9.09 1.32
C ILE A 5 -9.99 8.91 0.59
N PRO A 6 -9.96 8.20 -0.57
CA PRO A 6 -8.72 7.97 -1.32
C PRO A 6 -7.95 9.25 -1.66
N ALA A 7 -8.67 10.31 -2.00
CA ALA A 7 -8.10 11.61 -2.35
C ALA A 7 -7.29 12.24 -1.20
N GLU A 8 -7.66 12.02 0.06
CA GLU A 8 -6.90 12.54 1.21
C GLU A 8 -5.58 11.79 1.40
N VAL A 9 -5.55 10.48 1.15
CA VAL A 9 -4.29 9.69 1.16
C VAL A 9 -3.35 10.18 0.06
N ILE A 10 -3.86 10.37 -1.16
CA ILE A 10 -3.07 10.87 -2.30
C ILE A 10 -2.56 12.27 -2.02
N LYS A 11 -3.42 13.17 -1.52
CA LYS A 11 -3.06 14.54 -1.15
C LYS A 11 -1.97 14.57 -0.09
N LYS A 12 -2.08 13.73 0.95
CA LYS A 12 -1.09 13.60 2.01
C LYS A 12 0.26 13.19 1.45
N LYS A 13 0.30 12.13 0.65
CA LYS A 13 1.54 11.67 0.03
C LYS A 13 2.12 12.68 -0.96
N ARG A 14 1.27 13.34 -1.77
CA ARG A 14 1.66 14.42 -2.70
C ARG A 14 2.28 15.60 -1.95
N ASN A 15 1.80 15.91 -0.76
CA ASN A 15 2.35 16.96 0.11
C ASN A 15 3.56 16.49 0.93
N ASN A 16 4.18 15.36 0.55
CA ASN A 16 5.34 14.76 1.20
C ASN A 16 5.13 14.46 2.70
N GLN A 17 3.90 14.15 3.10
CA GLN A 17 3.59 13.71 4.45
C GLN A 17 3.58 12.18 4.52
N PRO A 18 4.14 11.58 5.59
CA PRO A 18 4.21 10.13 5.73
C PRO A 18 2.81 9.52 5.89
N LEU A 19 2.56 8.42 5.18
CA LEU A 19 1.34 7.63 5.31
C LEU A 19 1.43 6.68 6.50
N ARG A 20 0.33 6.53 7.23
CA ARG A 20 0.18 5.54 8.30
C ARG A 20 -0.12 4.17 7.71
N PHE A 21 0.14 3.12 8.47
CA PHE A 21 -0.15 1.75 8.08
C PHE A 21 -1.61 1.57 7.64
N GLU A 22 -2.57 2.09 8.41
CA GLU A 22 -4.01 1.94 8.13
C GLU A 22 -4.43 2.67 6.85
N GLU A 23 -3.77 3.78 6.52
CA GLU A 23 -4.03 4.54 5.29
C GLU A 23 -3.59 3.73 4.06
N ILE A 24 -2.41 3.14 4.10
CA ILE A 24 -1.89 2.27 3.03
C ILE A 24 -2.75 1.00 2.92
N GLN A 25 -3.05 0.35 4.06
CA GLN A 25 -3.82 -0.89 4.10
C GLN A 25 -5.22 -0.70 3.54
N THR A 26 -5.93 0.34 3.98
CA THR A 26 -7.28 0.61 3.50
C THR A 26 -7.27 0.94 2.02
N PHE A 27 -6.31 1.73 1.54
CA PHE A 27 -6.20 2.09 0.12
C PHE A 27 -5.93 0.86 -0.75
N VAL A 28 -4.95 0.03 -0.40
CA VAL A 28 -4.61 -1.17 -1.18
C VAL A 28 -5.76 -2.17 -1.17
N ASN A 29 -6.35 -2.45 -0.01
CA ASN A 29 -7.45 -3.43 0.09
C ASN A 29 -8.67 -2.99 -0.72
N THR A 30 -9.05 -1.71 -0.64
CA THR A 30 -10.18 -1.19 -1.42
C THR A 30 -9.90 -1.15 -2.92
N TYR A 31 -8.64 -0.97 -3.34
CA TYR A 31 -8.23 -1.13 -4.73
C TYR A 31 -8.32 -2.60 -5.20
N VAL A 32 -7.82 -3.55 -4.41
CA VAL A 32 -7.93 -5.00 -4.71
C VAL A 32 -9.38 -5.45 -4.79
N GLU A 33 -10.25 -4.90 -3.94
CA GLU A 33 -11.71 -5.10 -3.98
C GLU A 33 -12.42 -4.39 -5.16
N LYS A 34 -11.67 -3.69 -6.03
CA LYS A 34 -12.18 -2.90 -7.18
C LYS A 34 -13.16 -1.78 -6.78
N LYS A 35 -13.06 -1.28 -5.55
CA LYS A 35 -13.88 -0.16 -5.04
C LYS A 35 -13.25 1.20 -5.31
N ILE A 36 -11.94 1.24 -5.59
CA ILE A 36 -11.23 2.42 -6.06
C ILE A 36 -10.96 2.25 -7.56
N PRO A 37 -11.29 3.26 -8.40
CA PRO A 37 -10.91 3.27 -9.80
C PRO A 37 -9.40 3.37 -10.02
N ASP A 38 -8.91 2.77 -11.11
CA ASP A 38 -7.47 2.71 -11.45
C ASP A 38 -6.78 4.08 -11.45
N TYR A 39 -7.48 5.14 -11.85
CA TYR A 39 -6.91 6.49 -11.89
C TYR A 39 -6.48 7.02 -10.50
N GLN A 40 -7.14 6.61 -9.41
CA GLN A 40 -6.73 6.99 -8.06
C GLN A 40 -5.46 6.23 -7.66
N MET A 41 -5.33 4.96 -8.05
CA MET A 41 -4.11 4.19 -7.82
C MET A 41 -2.94 4.79 -8.61
N SER A 42 -3.15 5.14 -9.89
CA SER A 42 -2.15 5.86 -10.69
C SER A 42 -1.75 7.19 -10.05
N ALA A 43 -2.71 7.95 -9.49
CA ALA A 43 -2.41 9.20 -8.80
C ALA A 43 -1.58 9.00 -7.53
N LEU A 44 -1.86 7.95 -6.74
CA LEU A 44 -1.04 7.59 -5.58
C LEU A 44 0.38 7.19 -6.00
N LEU A 45 0.50 6.34 -7.02
CA LEU A 45 1.79 5.91 -7.56
C LEU A 45 2.61 7.10 -8.07
N MET A 46 1.98 8.08 -8.71
CA MET A 46 2.67 9.30 -9.16
C MET A 46 3.14 10.16 -7.98
N ALA A 47 2.33 10.28 -6.93
CA ALA A 47 2.75 10.97 -5.70
C ALA A 47 3.94 10.26 -5.01
N ILE A 48 3.93 8.93 -5.00
CA ILE A 48 5.03 8.10 -4.49
C ILE A 48 6.27 8.25 -5.36
N PHE A 49 6.13 8.28 -6.69
CA PHE A 49 7.25 8.46 -7.60
C PHE A 49 8.02 9.77 -7.33
N PHE A 50 7.30 10.87 -7.08
CA PHE A 50 7.93 12.16 -6.80
C PHE A 50 8.48 12.30 -5.38
N ASN A 51 7.77 11.79 -4.37
CA ASN A 51 8.13 12.01 -2.96
C ASN A 51 8.79 10.81 -2.27
N GLY A 52 8.94 9.69 -2.98
CA GLY A 52 9.45 8.44 -2.45
C GLY A 52 8.56 7.80 -1.38
N LEU A 53 8.96 6.64 -0.87
CA LEU A 53 8.46 6.06 0.39
C LEU A 53 9.60 6.05 1.39
N ASN A 54 9.30 6.39 2.64
CA ASN A 54 10.24 6.13 3.73
C ASN A 54 10.28 4.62 4.04
N ARG A 55 11.23 4.21 4.89
CA ARG A 55 11.45 2.79 5.21
C ARG A 55 10.24 2.11 5.84
N GLU A 56 9.51 2.82 6.70
CA GLU A 56 8.29 2.29 7.35
C GLU A 56 7.18 2.13 6.33
N GLU A 57 6.91 3.14 5.49
CA GLU A 57 5.91 3.08 4.43
C GLU A 57 6.19 1.94 3.45
N MET A 58 7.46 1.75 3.06
CA MET A 58 7.87 0.66 2.17
C MET A 58 7.66 -0.71 2.81
N SER A 59 8.01 -0.86 4.09
CA SER A 59 7.77 -2.09 4.86
C SER A 59 6.27 -2.40 4.96
N HIS A 60 5.45 -1.40 5.29
CA HIS A 60 4.00 -1.52 5.36
C HIS A 60 3.41 -1.96 4.02
N LEU A 61 3.75 -1.28 2.93
CA LEU A 61 3.27 -1.61 1.59
C LEU A 61 3.64 -3.05 1.22
N THR A 62 4.90 -3.46 1.48
CA THR A 62 5.39 -4.82 1.19
C THR A 62 4.60 -5.87 1.96
N GLN A 63 4.37 -5.64 3.25
CA GLN A 63 3.59 -6.55 4.10
C GLN A 63 2.14 -6.68 3.59
N ILE A 64 1.50 -5.55 3.30
CA ILE A 64 0.11 -5.53 2.82
C ILE A 64 0.00 -6.23 1.47
N MET A 65 0.94 -6.00 0.54
CA MET A 65 0.96 -6.66 -0.76
C MET A 65 1.20 -8.17 -0.65
N ARG A 66 2.09 -8.62 0.24
CA ARG A 66 2.31 -10.04 0.52
C ARG A 66 1.02 -10.71 1.04
N ASP A 67 0.32 -10.02 1.93
CA ASP A 67 -0.85 -10.56 2.64
C ASP A 67 -2.17 -10.38 1.86
N SER A 68 -2.17 -9.71 0.70
CA SER A 68 -3.37 -9.51 -0.13
C SER A 68 -3.72 -10.69 -1.03
N GLY A 69 -2.84 -11.69 -1.13
CA GLY A 69 -2.97 -12.85 -1.99
C GLY A 69 -2.75 -14.18 -1.27
N TYR A 70 -2.51 -15.22 -2.07
CA TYR A 70 -2.16 -16.53 -1.53
C TYR A 70 -0.72 -16.53 -1.01
N LYS A 71 -0.52 -17.08 0.19
CA LYS A 71 0.80 -17.18 0.84
C LYS A 71 1.17 -18.64 1.02
N PHE A 72 2.31 -19.02 0.47
CA PHE A 72 2.90 -20.34 0.71
C PHE A 72 3.52 -20.41 2.10
N THR A 73 3.39 -21.56 2.75
CA THR A 73 4.06 -21.88 4.02
C THR A 73 5.04 -23.01 3.76
N PHE A 74 6.25 -22.90 4.28
CA PHE A 74 7.35 -23.83 4.03
C PHE A 74 7.88 -24.44 5.35
N ASP A 75 6.97 -24.95 6.16
CA ASP A 75 7.32 -25.49 7.49
C ASP A 75 8.32 -26.65 7.36
N GLY A 76 9.43 -26.57 8.11
CA GLY A 76 10.47 -27.60 8.13
C GLY A 76 11.45 -27.59 6.95
N LEU A 77 11.39 -26.59 6.06
CA LEU A 77 12.28 -26.47 4.91
C LEU A 77 13.18 -25.22 5.01
N HIS A 78 14.46 -25.35 4.62
CA HIS A 78 15.35 -24.20 4.45
C HIS A 78 15.20 -23.62 3.04
N CYS A 79 14.23 -22.73 2.86
CA CYS A 79 13.94 -22.09 1.58
C CYS A 79 14.83 -20.87 1.35
N VAL A 80 15.47 -20.83 0.19
CA VAL A 80 16.26 -19.69 -0.29
C VAL A 80 15.73 -19.27 -1.65
N ASP A 81 15.79 -17.98 -1.94
CA ASP A 81 15.43 -17.39 -3.24
C ASP A 81 16.55 -16.44 -3.67
N LYS A 82 16.77 -16.31 -4.99
CA LYS A 82 17.91 -15.57 -5.57
C LYS A 82 17.46 -14.35 -6.37
#